data_AF-A0AAW0KAS2-F1
#
_entry.id   AF-A0AAW0KAS2-F1
#
_cell.length_a   1.000
_cell.length_b   1.000
_cell.length_c   1.000
_cell.angle_alpha   90.00
_cell.angle_beta   90.00
_cell.angle_gamma   90.00
#
_symmetry.space_group_name_H-M   'P 1'
#
loop_
_entity.id
_entity.type
_entity.pdbx_description
1 polymer ?
#
loop_
_entity_poly.entity_id
_entity_poly.type
_entity_poly.pdbx_seq_one_letter_code
_entity_poly.pdbx_strand_id
1 'polypeptide(L)'
;MRHYSTFPHEQLTRIISKIGVPCINFLTSLTLKYVNVTGELLEHCLSNCPVLEKLHVARSQSLVRLKISGLSLQLKYLHIINCTQIKSIDIFAPNLKSFGFVGPRIELYVNYAPCLVDVLIGGIYPVRISYLFCPLSNYLSQLQCLMLDICNFNDDNLEFPELQGLLNLRRLEVRVAACDDGSLLGLIPLIEATHVLHKFSLEVTIRTS
;
A
#
# COMPACT_ATOMS: atom_id res chain seq x y z
N MET A 1 -13.99 -7.08 20.01
CA MET A 1 -12.55 -6.73 19.98
C MET A 1 -11.77 -8.01 19.71
N ARG A 2 -11.10 -8.14 18.56
CA ARG A 2 -10.21 -9.29 18.33
C ARG A 2 -8.91 -9.03 19.09
N HIS A 3 -8.63 -9.85 20.10
CA HIS A 3 -7.36 -9.83 20.81
C HIS A 3 -6.25 -10.22 19.83
N TYR A 4 -5.49 -9.23 19.35
CA TYR A 4 -4.24 -9.51 18.67
C TYR A 4 -3.27 -9.97 19.75
N SER A 5 -2.81 -11.21 19.65
CA SER A 5 -1.68 -11.70 20.44
C SER A 5 -0.51 -10.77 20.19
N THR A 6 -0.17 -9.94 21.17
CA THR A 6 1.03 -9.12 21.14
C THR A 6 2.21 -10.08 21.13
N PHE A 7 2.78 -10.36 19.96
CA PHE A 7 4.13 -10.91 19.92
C PHE A 7 4.99 -9.85 20.64
N PRO A 8 5.62 -10.17 21.78
CA PRO A 8 6.29 -9.15 22.57
C PRO A 8 7.31 -8.46 21.66
N HIS A 9 7.27 -7.13 21.60
CA HIS A 9 8.21 -6.30 20.82
C HIS A 9 9.66 -6.77 21.03
N GLU A 10 9.99 -7.19 22.26
CA GLU A 10 11.26 -7.78 22.61
C GLU A 10 11.57 -9.09 21.90
N GLN A 11 10.62 -9.99 21.64
CA GLN A 11 10.88 -11.28 21.01
C GLN A 11 11.14 -11.13 19.50
N LEU A 12 10.42 -10.27 18.78
CA LEU A 12 10.68 -10.04 17.36
C LEU A 12 11.95 -9.22 17.16
N THR A 13 12.19 -8.21 18.02
CA THR A 13 13.47 -7.49 18.06
C THR A 13 14.62 -8.43 18.43
N ARG A 14 14.42 -9.37 19.38
CA ARG A 14 15.39 -10.42 19.73
C ARG A 14 15.57 -11.44 18.63
N ILE A 15 14.54 -11.79 17.85
CA ILE A 15 14.68 -12.70 16.72
C ILE A 15 15.46 -12.01 15.61
N ILE A 16 15.13 -10.76 15.25
CA ILE A 16 15.85 -10.01 14.22
C ILE A 16 17.28 -9.70 14.65
N SER A 17 17.52 -9.36 15.93
CA SER A 17 18.87 -9.16 16.46
C SER A 17 19.66 -10.47 16.67
N LYS A 18 18.99 -11.62 16.89
CA LYS A 18 19.62 -12.95 17.01
C LYS A 18 19.71 -13.74 15.72
N ILE A 19 18.97 -13.40 14.67
CA ILE A 19 19.01 -14.09 13.35
C ILE A 19 20.40 -14.01 12.74
N GLY A 20 21.28 -13.16 13.27
CA GLY A 20 22.68 -13.15 12.89
C GLY A 20 22.84 -12.40 11.58
N VAL A 21 23.73 -11.43 11.65
CA VAL A 21 24.14 -10.52 10.59
C VAL A 21 24.57 -11.19 9.25
N PRO A 22 24.81 -12.54 9.11
CA PRO A 22 25.04 -13.14 7.79
C PRO A 22 23.78 -13.50 6.97
N CYS A 23 22.68 -13.92 7.61
CA CYS A 23 21.54 -14.53 6.89
C CYS A 23 20.64 -13.49 6.20
N ILE A 24 20.66 -12.25 6.67
CA ILE A 24 19.90 -11.11 6.14
C ILE A 24 20.40 -10.69 4.75
N ASN A 25 21.66 -10.98 4.41
CA ASN A 25 22.28 -10.58 3.14
C ASN A 25 21.66 -11.25 1.92
N PHE A 26 20.94 -12.37 2.10
CA PHE A 26 20.25 -13.10 1.04
C PHE A 26 18.73 -12.98 1.11
N LEU A 27 18.20 -12.18 2.06
CA LEU A 27 16.77 -12.06 2.25
C LEU A 27 16.14 -11.25 1.10
N THR A 28 15.37 -11.94 0.25
CA THR A 28 14.70 -11.32 -0.91
C THR A 28 13.24 -10.93 -0.64
N SER A 29 12.61 -11.51 0.39
CA SER A 29 11.21 -11.24 0.72
C SER A 29 10.98 -11.26 2.22
N LEU A 30 10.51 -10.14 2.78
CA LEU A 30 10.09 -9.98 4.17
C LEU A 30 8.58 -9.74 4.22
N THR A 31 7.86 -10.65 4.88
CA THR A 31 6.41 -10.54 5.09
C THR A 31 6.10 -10.64 6.58
N LEU A 32 5.51 -9.59 7.12
CA LEU A 32 5.24 -9.40 8.54
C LEU A 32 3.75 -9.11 8.71
N LYS A 33 2.97 -10.11 9.11
CA LYS A 33 1.52 -10.00 9.28
C LYS A 33 1.15 -10.24 10.74
N TYR A 34 0.26 -9.41 11.28
CA TYR A 34 -0.22 -9.52 12.67
C TYR A 34 0.90 -9.40 13.71
N VAL A 35 2.00 -8.75 13.35
CA VAL A 35 3.15 -8.51 14.23
C VAL A 35 3.41 -7.02 14.33
N ASN A 36 3.80 -6.59 15.53
CA ASN A 36 4.14 -5.19 15.79
C ASN A 36 5.59 -4.94 15.39
N VAL A 37 5.76 -4.06 14.40
CA VAL A 37 7.06 -3.61 13.91
C VAL A 37 7.08 -2.11 13.80
N THR A 38 8.23 -1.51 14.11
CA THR A 38 8.45 -0.06 14.01
C THR A 38 9.08 0.29 12.66
N GLY A 39 9.05 1.57 12.29
CA GLY A 39 9.69 2.06 11.07
C GLY A 39 11.21 1.84 11.09
N GLU A 40 11.83 2.12 12.23
CA GLU A 40 13.29 2.01 12.44
C GLU A 40 13.78 0.59 12.19
N LEU A 41 13.00 -0.42 12.61
CA LEU A 41 13.34 -1.82 12.40
C LEU A 41 13.27 -2.20 10.90
N LEU A 42 12.25 -1.71 10.19
CA LEU A 42 12.09 -1.96 8.76
C LEU A 42 13.18 -1.24 7.94
N GLU A 43 13.50 0.00 8.30
CA GLU A 43 14.58 0.80 7.72
C GLU A 43 15.94 0.14 7.95
N HIS A 44 16.15 -0.45 9.14
CA HIS A 44 17.33 -1.24 9.43
C HIS A 44 17.40 -2.50 8.55
N CYS A 45 16.29 -3.22 8.35
CA CYS A 45 16.26 -4.35 7.42
C CYS A 45 16.56 -3.91 5.98
N LEU A 46 15.98 -2.82 5.51
CA LEU A 46 16.19 -2.31 4.15
C LEU A 46 17.65 -1.88 3.91
N SER A 47 18.31 -1.33 4.92
CA SER A 47 19.72 -0.92 4.81
C SER A 47 20.70 -2.09 4.91
N ASN A 48 20.34 -3.20 5.57
CA ASN A 48 21.21 -4.37 5.76
C ASN A 48 20.88 -5.57 4.85
N CYS A 49 19.73 -5.56 4.16
CA CYS A 49 19.35 -6.59 3.17
C CYS A 49 19.48 -6.05 1.74
N PRO A 50 20.67 -6.06 1.11
CA PRO A 50 20.88 -5.44 -0.20
C PRO A 50 20.07 -6.08 -1.34
N VAL A 51 19.64 -7.33 -1.18
CA VAL A 51 18.85 -8.08 -2.18
C VAL A 51 17.36 -8.12 -1.87
N LEU A 52 16.86 -7.36 -0.89
CA LEU A 52 15.45 -7.37 -0.50
C LEU A 52 14.57 -6.79 -1.61
N GLU A 53 13.76 -7.64 -2.23
CA GLU A 53 12.88 -7.28 -3.32
C GLU A 53 11.43 -7.03 -2.86
N LYS A 54 11.02 -7.63 -1.75
CA LYS A 54 9.64 -7.54 -1.26
C LYS A 54 9.59 -7.22 0.23
N LEU A 55 8.85 -6.16 0.56
CA LEU A 55 8.45 -5.82 1.91
C LEU A 55 6.93 -5.75 1.98
N HIS A 56 6.33 -6.63 2.79
CA HIS A 56 4.90 -6.62 3.08
C HIS A 56 4.70 -6.55 4.59
N VAL A 57 4.07 -5.49 5.07
CA VAL A 57 3.67 -5.34 6.47
C VAL A 57 2.16 -5.24 6.54
N ALA A 58 1.53 -6.11 7.33
CA ALA A 58 0.09 -6.08 7.51
C ALA A 58 -0.31 -6.12 8.99
N ARG A 59 -1.27 -5.28 9.37
CA ARG A 59 -1.87 -5.26 10.72
C ARG A 59 -0.85 -5.06 11.84
N SER A 60 0.16 -4.20 11.62
CA SER A 60 1.07 -3.73 12.67
C SER A 60 0.44 -2.54 13.41
N GLN A 61 0.49 -2.57 14.74
CA GLN A 61 0.05 -1.46 15.60
C GLN A 61 1.20 -0.53 16.02
N SER A 62 2.45 -0.85 15.69
CA SER A 62 3.63 -0.07 16.09
C SER A 62 4.28 0.69 14.95
N LEU A 63 3.79 0.52 13.72
CA LEU A 63 4.33 1.20 12.55
C LEU A 63 3.73 2.61 12.46
N VAL A 64 4.52 3.63 12.83
CA VAL A 64 4.08 5.03 12.84
C VAL A 64 4.57 5.81 11.63
N ARG A 65 5.82 5.58 11.21
CA ARG A 65 6.43 6.19 10.02
C ARG A 65 7.23 5.13 9.28
N LEU A 66 7.36 5.30 7.97
CA LEU A 66 8.21 4.44 7.16
C LEU A 66 8.93 5.28 6.10
N LYS A 67 10.25 5.31 6.15
CA LYS A 67 11.07 5.90 5.10
C LYS A 67 11.74 4.82 4.27
N ILE A 68 11.55 4.87 2.96
CA ILE A 68 12.25 4.03 2.00
C ILE A 68 13.22 4.93 1.26
N SER A 69 14.52 4.79 1.54
CA SER A 69 15.53 5.59 0.87
C SER A 69 16.79 4.79 0.61
N GLY A 70 17.17 4.68 -0.66
CA GLY A 70 18.43 4.08 -1.07
C GLY A 70 18.47 3.81 -2.57
N LEU A 71 19.48 4.35 -3.26
CA LEU A 71 19.67 4.12 -4.70
C LEU A 71 19.97 2.65 -5.03
N SER A 72 20.60 1.94 -4.09
CA SER A 72 20.96 0.52 -4.23
C SER A 72 19.84 -0.45 -3.83
N LEU A 73 18.68 0.05 -3.39
CA LEU A 73 17.56 -0.81 -2.98
C LEU A 73 17.04 -1.63 -4.16
N GLN A 74 17.00 -2.95 -3.99
CA GLN A 74 16.41 -3.89 -4.96
C GLN A 74 14.89 -4.05 -4.77
N LEU A 75 14.28 -3.20 -3.93
CA LEU A 75 12.88 -3.29 -3.54
C LEU A 75 11.97 -3.08 -4.76
N LYS A 76 11.24 -4.14 -5.13
CA LYS A 76 10.27 -4.17 -6.23
C LYS A 76 8.82 -4.12 -5.73
N TYR A 77 8.57 -4.59 -4.50
CA TYR A 77 7.22 -4.68 -3.92
C TYR A 77 7.19 -4.10 -2.50
N LEU A 78 6.36 -3.08 -2.29
CA LEU A 78 6.13 -2.46 -0.98
C LEU A 78 4.65 -2.40 -0.65
N HIS A 79 4.19 -3.21 0.30
CA HIS A 79 2.77 -3.26 0.69
C HIS A 79 2.62 -3.01 2.19
N ILE A 80 1.89 -1.97 2.57
CA ILE A 80 1.58 -1.58 3.95
C ILE A 80 0.05 -1.61 4.14
N ILE A 81 -0.45 -2.65 4.79
CA ILE A 81 -1.87 -3.01 4.79
C ILE A 81 -2.43 -3.01 6.21
N ASN A 82 -3.51 -2.29 6.48
CA ASN A 82 -4.22 -2.23 7.76
C ASN A 82 -3.32 -1.92 8.96
N CYS A 83 -2.26 -1.13 8.77
CA CYS A 83 -1.44 -0.61 9.87
C CYS A 83 -2.10 0.67 10.39
N THR A 84 -2.79 0.60 11.52
CA THR A 84 -3.70 1.67 11.99
C THR A 84 -3.01 2.87 12.62
N GLN A 85 -1.74 2.73 13.03
CA GLN A 85 -0.96 3.82 13.66
C GLN A 85 -0.03 4.56 12.68
N ILE A 86 0.00 4.16 11.40
CA ILE A 86 0.84 4.79 10.38
C ILE A 86 0.35 6.21 10.13
N LYS A 87 1.29 7.16 10.09
CA LYS A 87 1.04 8.59 9.85
C LYS A 87 1.70 9.09 8.59
N SER A 88 2.86 8.54 8.21
CA SER A 88 3.55 8.94 6.99
C SER A 88 4.36 7.82 6.33
N ILE A 89 4.46 7.90 5.00
CA ILE A 89 5.30 7.03 4.18
C ILE A 89 6.06 7.91 3.19
N ASP A 90 7.39 7.75 3.14
CA ASP A 90 8.27 8.44 2.20
C ASP A 90 8.98 7.41 1.31
N ILE A 91 8.83 7.54 -0.01
CA ILE A 91 9.29 6.56 -1.00
C ILE A 91 10.32 7.18 -1.95
N PHE A 92 11.55 6.70 -1.84
CA PHE A 92 12.61 6.84 -2.81
C PHE A 92 13.17 5.44 -3.12
N ALA A 93 12.61 4.80 -4.14
CA ALA A 93 12.85 3.40 -4.49
C ALA A 93 12.91 3.22 -6.03
N PRO A 94 14.10 3.29 -6.65
CA PRO A 94 14.26 3.26 -8.11
C PRO A 94 13.64 2.04 -8.80
N ASN A 95 13.70 0.88 -8.14
CA ASN A 95 13.25 -0.40 -8.70
C ASN A 95 11.80 -0.78 -8.32
N LEU A 96 11.08 0.11 -7.61
CA LEU A 96 9.75 -0.20 -7.10
C LEU A 96 8.77 -0.36 -8.26
N LYS A 97 8.17 -1.55 -8.37
CA LYS A 97 7.17 -1.89 -9.39
C LYS A 97 5.76 -1.91 -8.84
N SER A 98 5.60 -2.32 -7.58
CA SER A 98 4.31 -2.42 -6.93
C SER A 98 4.30 -1.71 -5.59
N PHE A 99 3.38 -0.76 -5.45
CA PHE A 99 3.09 -0.09 -4.19
C PHE A 99 1.67 -0.43 -3.74
N GLY A 100 1.53 -0.77 -2.46
CA GLY A 100 0.24 -1.07 -1.85
C GLY A 100 0.08 -0.33 -0.52
N PHE A 101 -1.00 0.42 -0.37
CA PHE A 101 -1.37 1.05 0.89
C PHE A 101 -2.88 0.94 1.12
N VAL A 102 -3.25 0.24 2.19
CA VAL A 102 -4.65 0.20 2.66
C VAL A 102 -4.63 0.59 4.13
N GLY A 103 -5.22 1.72 4.51
CA GLY A 103 -4.97 2.26 5.84
C GLY A 103 -5.76 3.53 6.17
N PRO A 104 -5.39 4.21 7.29
CA PRO A 104 -5.93 5.51 7.62
C PRO A 104 -5.39 6.60 6.67
N ARG A 105 -5.91 7.82 6.80
CA ARG A 105 -5.32 8.98 6.12
C ARG A 105 -3.88 9.21 6.59
N ILE A 106 -2.95 9.39 5.66
CA ILE A 106 -1.52 9.63 5.92
C ILE A 106 -0.94 10.76 5.07
N GLU A 107 0.23 11.23 5.46
CA GLU A 107 1.15 11.98 4.60
C GLU A 107 1.94 10.99 3.73
N LEU A 108 1.60 10.89 2.45
CA LEU A 108 2.29 10.03 1.49
C LEU A 108 3.19 10.88 0.57
N TYR A 109 4.47 10.54 0.51
CA TYR A 109 5.44 11.14 -0.39
C TYR A 109 6.02 10.07 -1.32
N VAL A 110 5.83 10.22 -2.63
CA VAL A 110 6.42 9.33 -3.65
C VAL A 110 7.46 10.10 -4.45
N ASN A 111 8.60 10.34 -3.80
CA ASN A 111 9.67 11.20 -4.30
C ASN A 111 10.38 10.62 -5.53
N TYR A 112 10.58 9.30 -5.59
CA TYR A 112 11.20 8.65 -6.75
C TYR A 112 10.80 7.18 -6.88
N ALA A 113 10.02 6.84 -7.90
CA ALA A 113 9.61 5.47 -8.22
C ALA A 113 9.37 5.25 -9.73
N PRO A 114 10.38 5.44 -10.60
CA PRO A 114 10.22 5.45 -12.05
C PRO A 114 9.77 4.10 -12.65
N CYS A 115 9.88 2.99 -11.92
CA CYS A 115 9.42 1.68 -12.36
C CYS A 115 8.01 1.30 -11.89
N LEU A 116 7.29 2.21 -11.22
CA LEU A 116 6.00 1.92 -10.59
C LEU A 116 4.93 1.64 -11.66
N VAL A 117 4.35 0.45 -11.64
CA VAL A 117 3.34 0.01 -12.62
C VAL A 117 2.07 -0.52 -11.97
N ASP A 118 2.16 -1.03 -10.73
CA ASP A 118 1.05 -1.61 -10.00
C ASP A 118 0.81 -0.83 -8.71
N VAL A 119 -0.40 -0.30 -8.54
CA VAL A 119 -0.81 0.43 -7.33
C VAL A 119 -2.04 -0.22 -6.71
N LEU A 120 -1.96 -0.50 -5.41
CA LEU A 120 -3.11 -0.81 -4.55
C LEU A 120 -3.30 0.34 -3.56
N ILE A 121 -4.47 0.97 -3.57
CA ILE A 121 -4.83 2.00 -2.60
C ILE A 121 -6.18 1.68 -1.95
N GLY A 122 -6.29 1.95 -0.66
CA GLY A 122 -7.52 1.64 0.07
C GLY A 122 -7.63 2.31 1.43
N GLY A 123 -8.85 2.28 1.97
CA GLY A 123 -9.20 2.87 3.25
C GLY A 123 -9.80 1.84 4.21
N ILE A 124 -9.50 1.95 5.50
CA ILE A 124 -10.07 1.08 6.57
C ILE A 124 -11.20 1.73 7.37
N TYR A 125 -11.44 3.01 7.13
CA TYR A 125 -12.50 3.86 7.68
C TYR A 125 -13.12 4.64 6.50
N PRO A 126 -14.28 5.30 6.64
CA PRO A 126 -14.78 6.25 5.65
C PRO A 126 -13.76 7.39 5.48
N VAL A 127 -12.83 7.18 4.56
CA VAL A 127 -11.70 8.05 4.25
C VAL A 127 -11.76 8.18 2.74
N ARG A 128 -11.85 9.42 2.28
CA ARG A 128 -11.68 9.74 0.85
C ARG A 128 -10.31 9.25 0.43
N ILE A 129 -10.22 8.24 -0.45
CA ILE A 129 -8.93 7.70 -0.89
C ILE A 129 -8.29 8.53 -2.02
N SER A 130 -9.04 9.49 -2.57
CA SER A 130 -8.60 10.33 -3.69
C SER A 130 -7.36 11.17 -3.39
N TYR A 131 -7.10 11.52 -2.13
CA TYR A 131 -5.86 12.24 -1.76
C TYR A 131 -4.58 11.45 -2.08
N LEU A 132 -4.67 10.11 -2.19
CA LEU A 132 -3.53 9.25 -2.52
C LEU A 132 -3.09 9.38 -3.98
N PHE A 133 -3.92 9.97 -4.85
CA PHE A 133 -3.55 10.21 -6.24
C PHE A 133 -2.62 11.40 -6.43
N CYS A 134 -2.70 12.44 -5.58
CA CYS A 134 -1.82 13.61 -5.71
C CYS A 134 -0.33 13.22 -5.62
N PRO A 135 0.12 12.41 -4.64
CA PRO A 135 1.49 11.91 -4.58
C PRO A 135 1.88 10.99 -5.74
N LEU A 136 0.90 10.38 -6.42
CA LEU A 136 1.12 9.44 -7.52
C LEU A 136 1.03 10.08 -8.91
N SER A 137 0.67 11.36 -8.99
CA SER A 137 0.37 12.09 -10.24
C SER A 137 1.43 11.91 -11.33
N ASN A 138 2.72 11.99 -10.96
CA ASN A 138 3.85 11.82 -11.88
C ASN A 138 4.00 10.40 -12.48
N TYR A 139 3.33 9.40 -11.90
CA TYR A 139 3.43 8.00 -12.29
C TYR A 139 2.14 7.46 -12.93
N LEU A 140 1.06 8.25 -12.99
CA LEU A 140 -0.24 7.78 -13.51
C LEU A 140 -0.13 7.26 -14.95
N SER A 141 0.69 7.90 -15.79
CA SER A 141 0.89 7.54 -17.20
C SER A 141 1.54 6.19 -17.42
N GLN A 142 2.29 5.67 -16.44
CA GLN A 142 2.96 4.37 -16.54
C GLN A 142 2.23 3.24 -15.81
N LEU A 143 1.21 3.55 -15.00
CA LEU A 143 0.44 2.53 -14.30
C LEU A 143 -0.25 1.58 -15.28
N GLN A 144 -0.11 0.28 -15.01
CA GLN A 144 -0.74 -0.80 -15.77
C GLN A 144 -1.84 -1.49 -14.96
N CYS A 145 -1.72 -1.49 -13.63
CA CYS A 145 -2.70 -2.05 -12.72
C CYS A 145 -3.03 -1.07 -11.59
N LEU A 146 -4.31 -0.77 -11.41
CA LEU A 146 -4.83 0.00 -10.30
C LEU A 146 -5.85 -0.85 -9.55
N MET A 147 -5.60 -1.08 -8.27
CA MET A 147 -6.50 -1.78 -7.37
C MET A 147 -6.99 -0.82 -6.28
N LEU A 148 -8.30 -0.75 -6.12
CA LEU A 148 -8.95 0.01 -5.06
C LEU A 148 -9.54 -0.94 -4.03
N ASP A 149 -9.22 -0.75 -2.76
CA ASP A 149 -9.78 -1.53 -1.63
C ASP A 149 -10.53 -0.58 -0.68
N ILE A 150 -11.84 -0.47 -0.87
CA ILE A 150 -12.66 0.52 -0.19
C ILE A 150 -13.51 -0.19 0.87
N CYS A 151 -13.14 -0.04 2.13
CA CYS A 151 -13.95 -0.49 3.26
C CYS A 151 -14.86 0.62 3.78
N ASN A 152 -16.06 0.26 4.24
CA ASN A 152 -17.07 1.17 4.80
C ASN A 152 -17.45 2.27 3.79
N PHE A 153 -17.98 1.79 2.65
CA PHE A 153 -18.36 2.59 1.51
C PHE A 153 -19.55 3.53 1.78
N ASN A 154 -19.34 4.85 1.59
CA ASN A 154 -20.36 5.89 1.50
C ASN A 154 -20.03 6.75 0.25
N ASP A 155 -21.03 7.42 -0.34
CA ASP A 155 -20.88 8.21 -1.59
C ASP A 155 -19.73 9.23 -1.55
N ASP A 156 -19.46 9.82 -0.38
CA ASP A 156 -18.36 10.78 -0.16
C ASP A 156 -16.95 10.21 -0.42
N ASN A 157 -16.77 8.89 -0.43
CA ASN A 157 -15.45 8.26 -0.51
C ASN A 157 -14.86 8.27 -1.93
N LEU A 158 -15.65 8.58 -2.97
CA LEU A 158 -15.29 8.45 -4.38
C LEU A 158 -15.28 9.76 -5.18
N GLU A 159 -14.85 10.87 -4.58
CA GLU A 159 -14.53 12.08 -5.36
C GLU A 159 -13.08 12.00 -5.87
N PHE A 160 -12.88 11.44 -7.06
CA PHE A 160 -11.57 11.49 -7.72
C PHE A 160 -11.39 12.83 -8.46
N PRO A 161 -10.16 13.39 -8.45
CA PRO A 161 -9.87 14.53 -9.33
C PRO A 161 -10.04 14.11 -10.80
N GLU A 162 -10.02 15.07 -11.72
CA GLU A 162 -9.83 14.74 -13.14
C GLU A 162 -8.50 13.99 -13.30
N LEU A 163 -8.57 12.67 -13.36
CA LEU A 163 -7.41 11.81 -13.52
C LEU A 163 -7.03 11.77 -14.99
N GLN A 164 -6.53 12.89 -15.49
CA GLN A 164 -5.88 12.89 -16.80
C GLN A 164 -4.56 12.13 -16.66
N GLY A 165 -4.41 11.05 -17.43
CA GLY A 165 -3.13 10.39 -17.55
C GLY A 165 -3.09 8.89 -17.22
N LEU A 166 -4.19 8.18 -16.99
CA LEU A 166 -4.17 6.71 -16.85
C LEU A 166 -4.01 5.98 -18.21
N LEU A 167 -3.12 6.48 -19.06
CA LEU A 167 -3.02 6.13 -20.49
C LEU A 167 -2.59 4.68 -20.75
N ASN A 168 -1.86 4.07 -19.82
CA ASN A 168 -1.37 2.69 -19.93
C ASN A 168 -2.13 1.71 -19.02
N LEU A 169 -3.23 2.15 -18.39
CA LEU A 169 -3.95 1.34 -17.41
C LEU A 169 -4.72 0.21 -18.09
N ARG A 170 -4.23 -1.02 -17.94
CA ARG A 170 -4.82 -2.23 -18.54
C ARG A 170 -5.75 -2.98 -17.60
N ARG A 171 -5.56 -2.82 -16.29
CA ARG A 171 -6.34 -3.52 -15.26
C ARG A 171 -6.81 -2.55 -14.20
N LEU A 172 -8.12 -2.51 -13.98
CA LEU A 172 -8.77 -1.80 -12.89
C LEU A 172 -9.53 -2.82 -12.05
N GLU A 173 -9.13 -3.00 -10.80
CA GLU A 173 -9.77 -3.91 -9.85
C GLU A 173 -10.31 -3.10 -8.68
N VAL A 174 -11.61 -3.20 -8.41
CA VAL A 174 -12.26 -2.46 -7.32
C VAL A 174 -12.89 -3.46 -6.37
N ARG A 175 -12.45 -3.44 -5.12
CA ARG A 175 -13.04 -4.18 -4.02
C ARG A 175 -13.78 -3.20 -3.12
N VAL A 176 -15.06 -3.46 -2.89
CA VAL A 176 -15.92 -2.62 -2.06
C VAL A 176 -16.55 -3.49 -0.98
N ALA A 177 -16.30 -3.14 0.29
CA ALA A 177 -17.08 -3.66 1.40
C ALA A 177 -18.14 -2.61 1.77
N ALA A 178 -19.36 -2.83 1.27
CA ALA A 178 -20.51 -1.95 1.50
C ALA A 178 -21.32 -2.42 2.71
N CYS A 179 -21.78 -1.46 3.51
CA CYS A 179 -22.78 -1.70 4.55
C CYS A 179 -24.20 -1.41 4.02
N ASP A 180 -24.32 -0.49 3.04
CA ASP A 180 -25.59 0.13 2.63
C ASP A 180 -25.73 0.14 1.08
N ASP A 181 -26.75 0.84 0.56
CA ASP A 181 -27.10 1.01 -0.87
C ASP A 181 -26.21 2.00 -1.65
N GLY A 182 -24.97 2.24 -1.18
CA GLY A 182 -24.07 3.26 -1.71
C GLY A 182 -23.78 3.14 -3.22
N SER A 183 -23.68 4.30 -3.87
CA SER A 183 -23.55 4.43 -5.32
C SER A 183 -22.11 4.29 -5.79
N LEU A 184 -21.87 3.39 -6.75
CA LEU A 184 -20.57 3.22 -7.40
C LEU A 184 -20.30 4.24 -8.52
N LEU A 185 -21.18 5.22 -8.73
CA LEU A 185 -21.04 6.22 -9.79
C LEU A 185 -19.76 7.05 -9.66
N GLY A 186 -19.21 7.21 -8.46
CA GLY A 186 -17.92 7.88 -8.27
C GLY A 186 -16.73 7.15 -8.89
N LEU A 187 -16.89 5.91 -9.39
CA LEU A 187 -15.86 5.21 -10.16
C LEU A 187 -15.83 5.60 -11.64
N ILE A 188 -16.86 6.28 -12.16
CA ILE A 188 -16.97 6.67 -13.57
C ILE A 188 -15.72 7.44 -14.05
N PRO A 189 -15.21 8.46 -13.33
CA PRO A 189 -14.02 9.19 -13.77
C PRO A 189 -12.78 8.29 -13.97
N LEU A 190 -12.64 7.22 -13.20
CA LEU A 190 -11.53 6.27 -13.35
C LEU A 190 -11.67 5.38 -14.58
N ILE A 191 -12.92 4.98 -14.90
CA ILE A 191 -13.22 4.16 -16.06
C ILE A 191 -13.04 4.99 -17.34
N GLU A 192 -13.50 6.24 -17.33
CA GLU A 192 -13.37 7.17 -18.46
C GLU A 192 -11.93 7.64 -18.68
N ALA A 193 -11.11 7.70 -17.63
CA ALA A 193 -9.71 8.10 -17.70
C ALA A 193 -8.78 7.12 -18.43
N THR A 194 -9.26 5.93 -18.81
CA THR A 194 -8.47 4.92 -19.53
C THR A 194 -9.11 4.53 -20.86
N HIS A 195 -8.29 4.43 -21.92
CA HIS A 195 -8.71 4.02 -23.26
C HIS A 195 -8.17 2.63 -23.66
N VAL A 196 -7.39 1.98 -22.78
CA VAL A 196 -6.71 0.69 -23.05
C VAL A 196 -7.04 -0.37 -22.00
N LEU A 197 -8.14 -0.19 -21.27
CA LEU A 197 -8.56 -1.09 -20.22
C LEU A 197 -8.92 -2.47 -20.80
N HIS A 198 -8.14 -3.49 -20.45
CA HIS A 198 -8.38 -4.87 -20.89
C HIS A 198 -9.20 -5.66 -19.87
N LYS A 199 -9.07 -5.33 -18.59
CA LYS A 199 -9.76 -6.02 -17.49
C LYS A 199 -10.32 -5.01 -16.51
N PHE A 200 -11.63 -5.06 -16.33
CA PHE A 200 -12.31 -4.43 -15.21
C PHE A 200 -12.84 -5.54 -14.29
N SER A 201 -12.66 -5.40 -12.99
CA SER A 201 -13.23 -6.32 -12.00
C SER A 201 -13.76 -5.55 -10.82
N LEU A 202 -15.03 -5.83 -10.49
CA LEU A 202 -15.72 -5.26 -9.35
C LEU A 202 -16.12 -6.39 -8.41
N GLU A 203 -15.60 -6.35 -7.19
CA GLU A 203 -15.90 -7.29 -6.12
C GLU A 203 -16.63 -6.54 -5.00
N VAL A 204 -17.91 -6.85 -4.79
CA VAL A 204 -18.73 -6.25 -3.74
C VAL A 204 -18.96 -7.26 -2.63
N THR A 205 -18.55 -6.91 -1.43
CA THR A 205 -18.83 -7.68 -0.21
C THR A 205 -19.88 -6.95 0.61
N ILE A 206 -21.06 -7.56 0.76
CA ILE A 206 -22.14 -7.05 1.60
C ILE A 206 -21.87 -7.52 3.04
N ARG A 207 -21.70 -6.59 3.98
CA ARG A 207 -21.62 -6.94 5.41
C ARG A 207 -23.05 -7.07 5.95
N THR A 208 -23.56 -8.30 6.04
CA THR A 208 -24.80 -8.58 6.78
C THR A 208 -24.56 -8.31 8.27
N SER A 209 -25.43 -7.49 8.88
CA SER A 209 -25.44 -7.12 10.29
C SER A 209 -25.67 -8.30 11.24
#